data_AF-A0A7J3X7I9-F1
#
_entry.id   AF-A0A7J3X7I9-F1
#
_cell.length_a   1.000
_cell.length_b   1.000
_cell.length_c   1.000
_cell.angle_alpha   90.00
_cell.angle_beta   90.00
_cell.angle_gamma   90.00
#
_symmetry.space_group_name_H-M   'P 1'
#
loop_
_entity.id
_entity.type
_entity.pdbx_description
1 polymer ?
#
loop_
_entity_poly.entity_id
_entity_poly.type
_entity_poly.pdbx_seq_one_letter_code
_entity_poly.pdbx_strand_id
1 'polypeptide(L)'
;MGLVYNKELVSLEEVVEAGERLASIGSDIQVTVLDYFPVFRRRNLRRPSPHEMLEVKRALEATGLKTVIVQTSRGHLGPGDRRAPSY
;
A
#
# COMPACT_ATOMS: atom_id res chain seq x y z
N MET A 1 9.12 4.64 5.65
CA MET A 1 9.37 4.61 4.20
C MET A 1 8.06 4.80 3.45
N GLY A 2 8.06 5.65 2.41
CA GLY A 2 6.88 5.88 1.57
C GLY A 2 6.98 5.08 0.28
N LEU A 3 5.93 4.33 -0.05
CA LEU A 3 5.75 3.67 -1.34
C LEU A 3 4.52 4.25 -2.05
N VAL A 4 4.48 4.06 -3.36
CA VAL A 4 3.40 4.55 -4.21
C VAL A 4 2.81 3.36 -4.95
N TYR A 5 1.49 3.24 -4.98
CA TYR A 5 0.82 2.23 -5.76
C TYR A 5 -0.24 2.84 -6.67
N ASN A 6 -0.16 2.46 -7.93
CA ASN A 6 -1.22 2.54 -8.93
C ASN A 6 -0.81 1.54 -10.01
N LYS A 7 -1.69 0.59 -10.34
CA LYS A 7 -1.36 -0.49 -11.29
C LYS A 7 -0.90 -0.05 -12.67
N GLU A 8 -1.23 1.18 -13.07
CA GLU A 8 -0.78 1.78 -14.33
C GLU A 8 0.66 2.34 -14.25
N LEU A 9 1.25 2.40 -13.06
CA LEU A 9 2.57 2.98 -12.78
C LEU A 9 3.54 1.99 -12.13
N VAL A 10 3.04 1.15 -11.23
CA VAL A 10 3.81 0.19 -10.43
C VAL A 10 2.96 -1.06 -10.23
N SER A 11 3.52 -2.23 -10.52
CA SER A 11 2.83 -3.51 -10.34
C SER A 11 2.79 -3.91 -8.86
N LEU A 12 1.93 -4.88 -8.52
CA LEU A 12 1.89 -5.38 -7.14
C LEU A 12 3.20 -6.12 -6.79
N GLU A 13 3.75 -6.84 -7.76
CA GLU A 13 5.01 -7.58 -7.64
C GLU A 13 6.18 -6.66 -7.32
N GLU A 14 6.29 -5.50 -8.00
CA GLU A 14 7.31 -4.49 -7.70
C GLU A 14 7.19 -3.94 -6.28
N VAL A 15 5.95 -3.76 -5.78
CA VAL A 15 5.70 -3.35 -4.39
C VAL A 15 6.11 -4.43 -3.41
N VAL A 16 5.83 -5.70 -3.71
CA VAL A 16 6.24 -6.85 -2.87
C VAL A 16 7.76 -6.96 -2.82
N GLU A 17 8.46 -6.85 -3.96
CA GLU A 17 9.92 -6.88 -4.00
C GLU A 17 10.53 -5.75 -3.14
N ALA A 18 9.97 -4.54 -3.21
CA ALA A 18 10.35 -3.46 -2.32
C ALA A 18 10.09 -3.82 -0.84
N GLY A 19 8.97 -4.47 -0.55
CA GLY A 19 8.62 -4.96 0.78
C GLY A 19 9.60 -6.00 1.33
N GLU A 20 10.05 -6.95 0.52
CA GLU A 20 11.04 -7.97 0.88
C GLU A 20 12.40 -7.34 1.20
N ARG A 21 12.84 -6.39 0.36
CA ARG A 21 14.09 -5.63 0.58
C ARG A 21 14.01 -4.79 1.86
N LEU A 22 12.85 -4.23 2.19
CA LEU A 22 12.67 -3.50 3.45
C LEU A 22 12.65 -4.43 4.65
N ALA A 23 11.96 -5.57 4.55
CA ALA A 23 11.92 -6.57 5.62
C ALA A 23 13.30 -7.15 5.95
N SER A 24 14.16 -7.31 4.94
CA SER A 24 15.55 -7.77 5.14
C SER A 24 16.45 -6.74 5.83
N ILE A 25 16.10 -5.44 5.77
CA ILE A 25 16.73 -4.39 6.57
C ILE A 25 16.19 -4.41 8.01
N GLY A 26 14.87 -4.52 8.17
CA GLY A 26 14.21 -4.56 9.46
C GLY A 26 12.69 -4.70 9.38
N SER A 27 12.15 -5.72 10.05
CA SER A 27 10.70 -6.01 10.07
C SER A 27 9.84 -4.91 10.72
N ASP A 28 10.44 -4.06 11.56
CA ASP A 28 9.78 -2.99 12.33
C ASP A 28 9.71 -1.66 11.57
N ILE A 29 10.36 -1.55 10.41
CA ILE A 29 10.28 -0.37 9.55
C ILE A 29 8.81 -0.09 9.19
N GLN A 30 8.36 1.13 9.49
CA GLN A 30 7.05 1.59 9.04
C GLN A 30 7.06 1.84 7.53
N VAL A 31 6.13 1.19 6.84
CA VAL A 31 5.88 1.38 5.41
C VAL A 31 4.50 1.99 5.21
N THR A 32 4.44 3.11 4.50
CA THR A 32 3.19 3.77 4.14
C THR A 32 3.04 3.78 2.62
N VAL A 33 1.97 3.19 2.10
CA VAL A 33 1.67 3.17 0.67
C VAL A 33 0.59 4.19 0.33
N LEU A 34 0.89 5.06 -0.64
CA LEU A 34 -0.03 6.06 -1.17
C LEU A 34 -0.84 5.46 -2.33
N ASP A 35 -2.16 5.65 -2.33
CA ASP A 35 -3.07 5.23 -3.40
C ASP A 35 -3.07 6.26 -4.54
N TYR A 36 -1.95 6.32 -5.27
CA TYR A 36 -1.66 7.40 -6.21
C TYR A 36 -2.81 7.67 -7.18
N PHE A 37 -3.28 8.91 -7.17
CA PHE A 37 -4.36 9.38 -8.00
C PHE A 37 -4.02 10.70 -8.67
N PRO A 38 -4.57 10.95 -9.88
CA PRO A 38 -4.26 12.18 -10.59
C PRO A 38 -4.96 13.36 -9.94
N VAL A 39 -4.18 14.29 -9.40
CA VAL A 39 -4.69 15.61 -8.96
C VAL A 39 -4.42 16.68 -10.02
N PHE A 40 -3.23 16.68 -10.61
CA PHE A 40 -2.79 17.75 -11.53
C PHE A 40 -2.39 17.26 -12.93
N ARG A 41 -1.90 16.03 -13.08
CA ARG A 41 -1.41 15.44 -14.36
C ARG A 41 -1.85 13.98 -14.50
N ARG A 42 -1.80 13.43 -15.73
CA ARG A 42 -2.20 12.04 -16.06
C ARG A 42 -3.63 11.69 -15.62
N ARG A 43 -4.61 12.53 -16.03
CA ARG A 43 -6.03 12.41 -15.66
C ARG A 43 -6.71 11.11 -16.09
N ASN A 44 -6.07 10.32 -16.96
CA ASN A 44 -6.52 8.99 -17.36
C ASN A 44 -6.24 7.92 -16.30
N LEU A 45 -5.38 8.19 -15.31
CA LEU A 45 -5.11 7.27 -14.21
C LEU A 45 -6.34 7.11 -13.33
N ARG A 46 -6.71 5.86 -13.05
CA ARG A 46 -7.75 5.57 -12.07
C ARG A 46 -7.11 5.44 -10.69
N ARG A 47 -7.69 6.10 -9.70
CA ARG A 47 -7.31 5.91 -8.29
C ARG A 47 -7.53 4.44 -7.90
N PRO A 48 -6.58 3.81 -7.20
CA PRO A 48 -6.78 2.49 -6.62
C PRO A 48 -8.03 2.45 -5.73
N SER A 49 -8.77 1.35 -5.79
CA SER A 49 -9.92 1.17 -4.90
C SER A 49 -9.46 0.83 -3.48
N PRO A 50 -10.29 1.06 -2.43
CA PRO A 50 -9.97 0.59 -1.08
C PRO A 50 -9.70 -0.91 -0.99
N HIS A 51 -10.34 -1.72 -1.83
CA HIS A 51 -10.08 -3.16 -1.91
C HIS A 51 -8.68 -3.45 -2.49
N GLU A 52 -8.32 -2.79 -3.59
CA GLU A 52 -7.01 -2.92 -4.22
C GLU A 52 -5.89 -2.53 -3.22
N MET A 53 -6.10 -1.48 -2.43
CA MET A 53 -5.16 -1.08 -1.39
C MET A 53 -5.08 -2.06 -0.21
N LEU A 54 -6.18 -2.75 0.12
CA LEU A 54 -6.17 -3.82 1.12
C LEU A 54 -5.36 -5.03 0.63
N GLU A 55 -5.42 -5.36 -0.67
CA GLU A 55 -4.57 -6.40 -1.26
C GLU A 55 -3.09 -6.01 -1.18
N VAL A 56 -2.75 -4.76 -1.52
CA VAL A 56 -1.38 -4.22 -1.36
C VAL A 56 -0.91 -4.34 0.10
N LYS A 57 -1.76 -3.97 1.07
CA LYS A 57 -1.45 -4.09 2.50
C LYS A 57 -1.11 -5.53 2.87
N ARG A 58 -1.97 -6.49 2.49
CA ARG A 58 -1.79 -7.91 2.80
C ARG A 58 -0.54 -8.47 2.16
N ALA A 59 -0.25 -8.09 0.92
CA ALA A 59 0.94 -8.51 0.20
C ALA A 59 2.23 -8.03 0.89
N LEU A 60 2.26 -6.76 1.34
CA LEU A 60 3.41 -6.22 2.08
C LEU A 60 3.55 -6.82 3.49
N GLU A 61 2.45 -7.08 4.20
CA GLU A 61 2.54 -7.77 5.49
C GLU A 61 3.04 -9.21 5.34
N ALA A 62 2.71 -9.87 4.24
CA ALA A 62 3.20 -11.22 3.92
C ALA A 62 4.72 -11.27 3.68
N THR A 63 5.39 -10.15 3.39
CA THR A 63 6.87 -10.11 3.28
C THR A 63 7.58 -10.08 4.64
N GLY A 64 6.82 -10.01 5.75
CA GLY A 64 7.37 -9.95 7.11
C GLY A 64 7.42 -8.54 7.71
N LEU A 65 6.95 -7.51 6.99
CA LEU A 65 6.80 -6.16 7.54
C LEU A 65 5.67 -6.12 8.57
N LYS A 66 5.96 -5.59 9.76
CA LYS A 66 5.01 -5.52 10.88
C LYS A 66 4.16 -4.26 10.88
N THR A 67 4.64 -3.19 10.25
CA THR A 67 4.06 -1.85 10.36
C THR A 67 3.71 -1.31 8.98
N VAL A 68 2.67 -1.86 8.36
CA VAL A 68 2.18 -1.43 7.03
C VAL A 68 0.94 -0.54 7.18
N ILE A 69 0.97 0.61 6.52
CA ILE A 69 -0.15 1.57 6.44
C ILE A 69 -0.47 1.78 4.96
N VAL A 70 -1.74 1.73 4.57
CA VAL A 70 -2.15 2.10 3.21
C VAL A 70 -3.15 3.26 3.24
N GLN A 71 -2.98 4.20 2.31
CA GLN A 71 -3.98 5.23 2.05
C GLN A 71 -5.06 4.67 1.14
N THR A 72 -6.28 5.16 1.30
CA THR A 72 -7.43 4.83 0.47
C THR A 72 -8.25 6.09 0.26
N SER A 73 -9.22 6.03 -0.66
CA SER A 73 -10.24 7.07 -0.80
C SER A 73 -11.10 7.29 0.46
N ARG A 74 -11.02 6.40 1.46
CA ARG A 74 -11.79 6.44 2.71
C ARG A 74 -10.97 6.83 3.94
N GLY A 75 -9.70 7.19 3.75
CA GLY A 75 -8.73 7.41 4.84
C GLY A 75 -7.64 6.35 4.86
N HIS A 76 -7.12 6.01 6.03
CA HIS A 76 -5.93 5.16 6.18
C HIS A 76 -6.27 3.83 6.87
N LEU A 77 -5.69 2.73 6.38
CA LEU A 77 -5.69 1.44 7.06
C LEU A 77 -4.34 1.25 7.73
N GLY A 78 -4.31 1.19 9.06
CA GLY A 78 -3.10 1.09 9.86
C GLY A 78 -2.58 -0.35 10.04
N PRO A 79 -1.51 -0.55 10.84
CA PRO A 79 -0.88 -1.86 11.03
C PRO A 79 -1.82 -2.91 11.65
N GLY A 80 -1.70 -4.16 11.19
CA GLY A 80 -2.56 -5.27 11.62
C GLY A 80 -4.01 -5.15 11.14
N ASP A 81 -4.91 -5.87 11.78
CA ASP A 81 -6.34 -5.92 11.43
C ASP A 81 -7.18 -4.96 12.28
N ARG A 82 -6.73 -3.70 12.40
CA ARG A 82 -7.47 -2.67 13.15
C ARG A 82 -8.67 -2.21 12.33
N ARG A 83 -9.68 -3.09 12.26
CA ARG A 83 -11.05 -2.90 11.76
C ARG A 83 -11.11 -2.06 10.47
N ALA A 84 -11.03 -2.74 9.33
CA ALA A 84 -11.75 -2.22 8.16
C ALA A 84 -13.22 -2.01 8.59
N PRO A 85 -13.81 -0.83 8.40
CA PRO A 85 -15.20 -0.61 8.79
C PRO A 85 -16.09 -1.66 8.11
N SER A 86 -16.80 -2.47 8.92
CA SER A 86 -17.81 -3.40 8.43
C SER A 86 -18.97 -2.59 7.87
N TYR A 87 -19.27 -2.76 6.58
CA TYR A 87 -20.50 -2.31 5.96
C TYR A 87 -21.38 -3.51 5.69
#